data_AF-A0A2H0A2B9-F1
#
_entry.id   AF-A0A2H0A2B9-F1
#
_cell.length_a   1.000
_cell.length_b   1.000
_cell.length_c   1.000
_cell.angle_alpha   90.00
_cell.angle_beta   90.00
_cell.angle_gamma   90.00
#
_symmetry.space_group_name_H-M   'P 1'
#
loop_
_entity.id
_entity.type
_entity.pdbx_description
1 polymer ?
#
loop_
_entity_poly.entity_id
_entity_poly.type
_entity_poly.pdbx_seq_one_letter_code
_entity_poly.pdbx_strand_id
1 'polypeptide(L)'
;MATISIGLFSSLIGSMNSDFAVKLAETAVNKGHSVNLWFSGNAVTLARKGQKSFKDYSYLAERLKALQENGVAIVACEACAAARGIHKDDVIEGIAVHSMDWYVARAAKSDRVLHIGGE
;
A
#
# COMPACT_ATOMS: atom_id res chain seq x y z
N MET A 1 21.05 -4.86 -5.72
CA MET A 1 19.76 -4.60 -5.04
C MET A 1 19.14 -3.36 -5.65
N ALA A 2 17.81 -3.31 -5.74
CA ALA A 2 17.08 -2.25 -6.43
C ALA A 2 16.06 -1.62 -5.48
N THR A 3 15.69 -0.37 -5.76
CA THR A 3 14.55 0.33 -5.16
C THR A 3 13.33 0.17 -6.07
N ILE A 4 12.24 -0.36 -5.52
CA ILE A 4 11.01 -0.64 -6.26
C ILE A 4 9.88 0.19 -5.66
N SER A 5 9.24 1.04 -6.46
CA SER A 5 7.99 1.70 -6.09
C SER A 5 6.80 0.95 -6.65
N ILE A 6 5.88 0.51 -5.78
CA ILE A 6 4.66 -0.20 -6.16
C ILE A 6 3.48 0.74 -5.91
N GLY A 7 2.75 1.09 -6.96
CA GLY A 7 1.46 1.77 -6.88
C GLY A 7 0.33 0.76 -6.99
N LEU A 8 -0.56 0.73 -5.99
CA LEU A 8 -1.73 -0.13 -5.95
C LEU A 8 -3.00 0.72 -6.02
N PHE A 9 -3.97 0.29 -6.83
CA PHE A 9 -5.18 1.07 -7.14
C PHE A 9 -6.49 0.36 -6.78
N SER A 10 -6.49 -0.96 -6.66
CA SER A 10 -7.67 -1.80 -6.39
C SER A 10 -8.10 -1.82 -4.92
N SER A 11 -9.38 -2.06 -4.65
CA SER A 11 -9.92 -2.23 -3.29
C SER A 11 -9.33 -3.43 -2.56
N LEU A 12 -9.40 -3.40 -1.22
CA LEU A 12 -9.05 -4.55 -0.36
C LEU A 12 -9.88 -5.78 -0.70
N ILE A 13 -11.19 -5.60 -0.88
CA ILE A 13 -12.15 -6.66 -1.18
C ILE A 13 -12.62 -6.52 -2.64
N GLY A 14 -12.84 -7.65 -3.31
CA GLY A 14 -13.33 -7.68 -4.70
C GLY A 14 -12.22 -7.65 -5.75
N SER A 15 -10.95 -7.61 -5.34
CA SER A 15 -9.81 -7.70 -6.26
C SER A 15 -8.63 -8.45 -5.62
N MET A 16 -8.16 -9.51 -6.28
CA MET A 16 -6.94 -10.22 -5.85
C MET A 16 -5.64 -9.41 -6.10
N ASN A 17 -5.73 -8.28 -6.79
CA ASN A 17 -4.58 -7.41 -7.05
C ASN A 17 -3.96 -6.87 -5.75
N SER A 18 -4.78 -6.64 -4.72
CA SER A 18 -4.33 -6.19 -3.40
C SER A 18 -3.48 -7.26 -2.70
N ASP A 19 -3.95 -8.51 -2.65
CA ASP A 19 -3.19 -9.64 -2.11
C ASP A 19 -1.90 -9.89 -2.91
N PHE A 20 -1.99 -9.84 -4.24
CA PHE A 20 -0.83 -10.00 -5.10
C PHE A 20 0.22 -8.91 -4.84
N ALA A 21 -0.18 -7.63 -4.79
CA ALA A 21 0.73 -6.51 -4.59
C ALA A 21 1.44 -6.59 -3.22
N VAL A 22 0.71 -6.93 -2.16
CA VAL A 22 1.29 -7.09 -0.82
C VAL A 22 2.27 -8.26 -0.80
N LYS A 23 1.91 -9.42 -1.38
CA LYS A 23 2.81 -10.58 -1.47
C LYS A 23 4.04 -10.31 -2.35
N LEU A 24 3.88 -9.51 -3.41
CA LEU A 24 4.98 -9.05 -4.26
C LEU A 24 5.94 -8.17 -3.47
N ALA A 25 5.42 -7.21 -2.68
CA ALA A 25 6.23 -6.37 -1.80
C ALA A 25 6.99 -7.21 -0.77
N GLU A 26 6.31 -8.16 -0.09
CA GLU A 26 6.93 -9.11 0.85
C GLU A 26 8.10 -9.86 0.20
N THR A 27 7.86 -10.40 -1.01
CA THR A 27 8.88 -11.15 -1.75
C THR A 27 10.07 -10.29 -2.16
N ALA A 28 9.82 -9.06 -2.61
CA ALA A 28 10.87 -8.13 -3.01
C ALA A 28 11.78 -7.76 -1.82
N VAL A 29 11.19 -7.46 -0.66
CA VAL A 29 11.92 -7.19 0.59
C VAL A 29 12.76 -8.39 0.99
N ASN A 30 12.19 -9.60 0.99
CA ASN A 30 12.90 -10.84 1.32
C ASN A 30 14.07 -11.15 0.36
N LYS A 31 14.06 -10.58 -0.85
CA LYS A 31 15.16 -10.68 -1.83
C LYS A 31 16.19 -9.55 -1.70
N GLY A 32 16.06 -8.68 -0.70
CA GLY A 32 16.98 -7.59 -0.39
C GLY A 32 16.70 -6.29 -1.13
N HIS A 33 15.53 -6.15 -1.77
CA HIS A 33 15.14 -4.90 -2.43
C HIS A 33 14.54 -3.92 -1.43
N SER A 34 14.75 -2.62 -1.66
CA SER A 34 14.03 -1.56 -0.95
C SER A 34 12.69 -1.32 -1.64
N VAL A 35 11.60 -1.25 -0.87
CA VAL A 35 10.25 -1.12 -1.42
C VAL A 35 9.56 0.13 -0.89
N ASN A 36 8.93 0.89 -1.78
CA ASN A 36 7.93 1.91 -1.46
C ASN A 36 6.57 1.41 -1.92
N LEU A 37 5.54 1.47 -1.08
CA LEU A 37 4.19 1.02 -1.40
C LEU A 37 3.21 2.19 -1.30
N TRP A 38 2.52 2.49 -2.40
CA TRP A 38 1.59 3.60 -2.53
C TRP A 38 0.17 3.10 -2.78
N PHE A 39 -0.77 3.57 -1.97
CA PHE A 39 -2.19 3.26 -2.11
C PHE A 39 -2.95 4.46 -2.68
N SER A 40 -3.52 4.28 -3.87
CA SER A 40 -4.35 5.27 -4.55
C SER A 40 -5.71 4.70 -4.93
N GLY A 41 -6.64 5.56 -5.30
CA GLY A 41 -7.99 5.14 -5.69
C GLY A 41 -8.66 4.32 -4.59
N ASN A 42 -9.17 3.13 -4.94
CA ASN A 42 -9.84 2.25 -3.98
C ASN A 42 -8.86 1.57 -3.01
N ALA A 43 -7.57 1.47 -3.36
CA ALA A 43 -6.57 0.86 -2.51
C ALA A 43 -6.33 1.64 -1.21
N VAL A 44 -6.71 2.91 -1.15
CA VAL A 44 -6.60 3.72 0.07
C VAL A 44 -7.34 3.07 1.26
N THR A 45 -8.35 2.24 0.99
CA THR A 45 -9.08 1.48 2.01
C THR A 45 -8.23 0.44 2.74
N LEU A 46 -7.13 -0.04 2.14
CA LEU A 46 -6.17 -0.94 2.79
C LEU A 46 -5.47 -0.29 3.97
N ALA A 47 -5.36 1.04 4.00
CA ALA A 47 -4.72 1.75 5.09
C ALA A 47 -5.59 1.82 6.36
N ARG A 48 -6.88 1.47 6.27
CA ARG A 48 -7.82 1.65 7.38
C ARG A 48 -7.57 0.63 8.50
N LYS A 49 -7.52 1.11 9.75
CA LYS A 49 -7.45 0.28 10.95
C LYS A 49 -8.78 -0.44 11.20
N GLY A 50 -8.74 -1.48 12.02
CA GLY A 50 -9.94 -2.24 12.40
C GLY A 50 -10.48 -3.14 11.29
N GLN A 51 -9.65 -3.48 10.28
CA GLN A 51 -9.95 -4.59 9.38
C GLN A 51 -10.27 -5.84 10.21
N LYS A 52 -11.25 -6.64 9.75
CA LYS A 52 -11.61 -7.91 10.36
C LYS A 52 -11.37 -9.02 9.37
N SER A 53 -10.80 -10.13 9.86
CA SER A 53 -10.67 -11.34 9.06
C SER A 53 -12.02 -12.03 8.97
N PHE A 54 -12.49 -12.24 7.74
CA PHE A 54 -13.67 -13.04 7.43
C PHE A 54 -13.27 -14.15 6.48
N LYS A 55 -13.97 -15.28 6.56
CA LYS A 55 -13.81 -16.37 5.60
C LYS A 55 -14.09 -15.83 4.19
N ASP A 56 -13.18 -16.12 3.25
CA ASP A 56 -13.27 -15.76 1.82
C ASP A 56 -13.09 -14.27 1.48
N TYR A 57 -12.71 -13.41 2.45
CA TYR A 57 -12.38 -12.01 2.21
C TYR A 57 -10.90 -11.74 2.48
N SER A 58 -10.28 -10.90 1.63
CA SER A 58 -8.91 -10.46 1.84
C SER A 58 -8.78 -9.65 3.14
N TYR A 59 -7.73 -9.95 3.89
CA TYR A 59 -7.36 -9.29 5.13
C TYR A 59 -5.84 -9.08 5.14
N LEU A 60 -5.40 -7.83 5.12
CA LEU A 60 -4.00 -7.49 4.87
C LEU A 60 -3.35 -6.68 5.99
N ALA A 61 -4.09 -6.21 7.00
CA ALA A 61 -3.57 -5.37 8.08
C ALA A 61 -2.28 -5.92 8.75
N GLU A 62 -2.26 -7.20 9.16
CA GLU A 62 -1.05 -7.79 9.79
C GLU A 62 0.13 -7.89 8.82
N ARG A 63 -0.14 -8.16 7.54
CA ARG A 63 0.91 -8.21 6.50
C ARG A 63 1.49 -6.84 6.22
N LEU A 64 0.64 -5.80 6.19
CA LEU A 64 1.08 -4.42 6.04
C LEU A 64 1.95 -3.99 7.23
N LYS A 65 1.56 -4.35 8.46
CA LYS A 65 2.36 -4.11 9.65
C LYS A 65 3.73 -4.80 9.57
N ALA A 66 3.77 -6.08 9.18
CA ALA A 66 5.03 -6.80 8.97
C ALA A 66 5.91 -6.15 7.89
N LEU A 67 5.33 -5.63 6.82
CA LEU A 67 6.07 -4.88 5.80
C LEU A 67 6.68 -3.59 6.36
N GLN A 68 5.93 -2.85 7.19
CA GLN A 68 6.46 -1.66 7.86
C GLN A 68 7.63 -2.00 8.80
N GLU A 69 7.51 -3.08 9.57
CA GLU A 69 8.57 -3.58 10.46
C GLU A 69 9.84 -3.97 9.67
N ASN A 70 9.69 -4.43 8.42
CA ASN A 70 10.80 -4.69 7.50
C ASN A 70 11.26 -3.45 6.71
N GLY A 71 10.85 -2.24 7.11
CA GLY A 71 11.33 -0.98 6.55
C GLY A 71 10.65 -0.53 5.25
N VAL A 72 9.53 -1.15 4.85
CA VAL A 72 8.76 -0.68 3.70
C VAL A 72 8.04 0.62 4.03
N ALA A 73 8.27 1.65 3.21
CA ALA A 73 7.52 2.89 3.31
C ALA A 73 6.13 2.69 2.68
N ILE A 74 5.08 2.60 3.50
CA ILE A 74 3.69 2.46 3.06
C ILE A 74 2.96 3.79 3.21
N VAL A 75 2.34 4.26 2.13
CA VAL A 75 1.69 5.57 2.08
C VAL A 75 0.35 5.52 1.38
N ALA A 76 -0.66 6.12 2.01
CA ALA A 76 -1.99 6.33 1.47
C ALA A 76 -2.13 7.72 0.84
N CYS A 77 -2.76 7.79 -0.34
CA CYS A 77 -3.07 9.04 -1.01
C CYS A 77 -4.07 9.87 -0.19
N GLU A 78 -3.64 11.08 0.21
CA GLU A 78 -4.43 12.01 1.00
C GLU A 78 -5.77 12.36 0.35
N ALA A 79 -5.77 12.73 -0.92
CA ALA A 79 -6.99 13.09 -1.64
C ALA A 79 -7.96 11.90 -1.75
N CYS A 80 -7.45 10.69 -2.00
CA CYS A 80 -8.30 9.49 -2.07
C CYS A 80 -8.89 9.11 -0.72
N ALA A 81 -8.14 9.31 0.36
CA ALA A 81 -8.59 9.09 1.74
C ALA A 81 -9.68 10.09 2.12
N ALA A 82 -9.42 11.39 1.92
CA ALA A 82 -10.36 12.47 2.21
C ALA A 82 -11.69 12.29 1.43
N ALA A 83 -11.63 11.95 0.15
CA ALA A 83 -12.81 11.69 -0.67
C ALA A 83 -13.67 10.51 -0.18
N ARG A 84 -13.09 9.59 0.61
CA ARG A 84 -13.78 8.44 1.22
C ARG A 84 -14.07 8.63 2.71
N GLY A 85 -13.81 9.83 3.25
CA GLY A 85 -13.99 10.12 4.67
C GLY A 85 -13.05 9.34 5.59
N ILE A 86 -11.88 8.94 5.10
CA ILE A 86 -10.83 8.30 5.89
C ILE A 86 -9.89 9.39 6.40
N HIS A 87 -9.84 9.57 7.73
CA HIS A 87 -8.99 10.55 8.39
C HIS A 87 -7.73 9.90 8.95
N LYS A 88 -6.77 10.71 9.41
CA LYS A 88 -5.51 10.21 9.98
C LYS A 88 -5.74 9.23 11.13
N ASP A 89 -6.75 9.48 11.97
CA ASP A 89 -7.09 8.61 13.10
C ASP A 89 -7.72 7.28 12.66
N ASP A 90 -8.19 7.16 11.41
CA ASP A 90 -8.75 5.92 10.86
C ASP A 90 -7.67 4.99 10.29
N VAL A 91 -6.41 5.44 10.19
CA VAL A 91 -5.33 4.74 9.49
C VAL A 91 -4.54 3.84 10.46
N ILE A 92 -4.04 2.70 9.95
CA ILE A 92 -3.13 1.80 10.68
C ILE A 92 -1.88 2.59 11.07
N GLU A 93 -1.44 2.43 12.32
CA GLU A 93 -0.28 3.14 12.85
C GLU A 93 0.96 2.95 11.95
N GLY A 94 1.65 4.05 11.69
CA GLY A 94 2.85 4.09 10.86
C GLY A 94 2.60 4.11 9.34
N ILE A 95 1.37 3.90 8.86
CA ILE A 95 1.05 4.17 7.45
C ILE A 95 0.89 5.68 7.29
N ALA A 96 1.73 6.28 6.45
CA ALA A 96 1.69 7.72 6.22
C ALA A 96 0.54 8.09 5.28
N VAL A 97 0.06 9.33 5.40
CA VAL A 97 -0.93 9.93 4.48
C VAL A 97 -0.27 11.14 3.84
N HIS A 98 -0.07 11.10 2.53
CA HIS A 98 0.62 12.15 1.77
C HIS A 98 -0.04 12.43 0.42
N SER A 99 0.31 13.58 -0.17
CA SER A 99 -0.06 13.96 -1.53
C SER A 99 0.67 13.12 -2.58
N MET A 100 0.23 13.26 -3.83
CA MET A 100 0.86 12.63 -5.00
C MET A 100 2.34 13.03 -5.16
N ASP A 101 2.76 14.18 -4.63
CA ASP A 101 4.14 14.66 -4.70
C ASP A 101 5.11 13.66 -4.06
N TRP A 102 4.69 13.02 -2.97
CA TRP A 102 5.48 11.96 -2.34
C TRP A 102 5.72 10.79 -3.29
N TYR A 103 4.66 10.36 -4.01
CA TYR A 103 4.76 9.22 -4.91
C TYR A 103 5.65 9.54 -6.12
N VAL A 104 5.50 10.72 -6.72
CA VAL A 104 6.36 11.17 -7.82
C VAL A 104 7.82 11.26 -7.36
N ALA A 105 8.08 11.82 -6.17
CA ALA A 105 9.43 11.92 -5.63
C ALA A 105 10.09 10.55 -5.38
N ARG A 106 9.32 9.54 -4.98
CA ARG A 106 9.81 8.16 -4.85
C ARG A 106 9.98 7.49 -6.21
N ALA A 107 8.99 7.56 -7.07
CA ALA A 107 9.01 6.96 -8.39
C ALA A 107 10.18 7.47 -9.24
N ALA A 108 10.49 8.76 -9.19
CA ALA A 108 11.61 9.37 -9.91
C ALA A 108 12.99 8.87 -9.46
N LYS A 109 13.10 8.29 -8.25
CA LYS A 109 14.34 7.75 -7.68
C LYS A 109 14.39 6.22 -7.67
N SER A 110 13.30 5.55 -8.01
CA SER A 110 13.22 4.09 -8.01
C SER A 110 13.81 3.52 -9.29
N ASP A 111 14.51 2.40 -9.17
CA ASP A 111 14.99 1.65 -10.33
C ASP A 111 13.84 1.08 -11.14
N ARG A 112 12.73 0.69 -10.48
CA ARG A 112 11.53 0.15 -11.12
C ARG A 112 10.28 0.72 -10.46
N VAL A 113 9.27 0.97 -11.29
CA VAL A 113 7.93 1.37 -10.86
C VAL A 113 6.93 0.35 -11.39
N LEU A 114 6.11 -0.20 -10.50
CA LEU A 114 5.08 -1.19 -10.83
C LEU A 114 3.72 -0.63 -10.45
N HIS A 115 2.82 -0.53 -11.42
CA HIS A 115 1.43 -0.18 -11.18
C HIS A 115 0.59 -1.46 -11.21
N ILE A 116 -0.06 -1.77 -10.10
CA ILE A 116 -0.83 -3.00 -9.90
C ILE A 116 -2.31 -2.65 -9.71
N GLY A 117 -3.15 -3.29 -10.51
CA GLY A 117 -4.58 -3.03 -10.54
C GLY A 117 -4.96 -1.75 -11.28
N GLY A 118 -6.16 -1.26 -10.97
CA GLY A 118 -6.90 -0.27 -11.73
C GLY A 118 -8.37 -0.69 -11.74
N GLU A 119 -9.27 0.25 -12.00
CA GLU A 119 -10.64 -0.09 -12.43
C GLU A 119 -10.65 -0.42 -13.92
#